data_AF-A0A3L7S652-F1
#
_entry.id   AF-A0A3L7S652-F1
#
_cell.length_a   1.000
_cell.length_b   1.000
_cell.length_c   1.000
_cell.angle_alpha   90.00
_cell.angle_beta   90.00
_cell.angle_gamma   90.00
#
_symmetry.space_group_name_H-M   'P 1'
#
loop_
_entity.id
_entity.type
_entity.pdbx_description
1 polymer ?
#
loop_
_entity_poly.entity_id
_entity_poly.type
_entity_poly.pdbx_seq_one_letter_code
_entity_poly.pdbx_strand_id
1 'polypeptide(L)'
;MFRLSLVALVFACCLLRLAALGSDPVPDSDSAKAADFPRQIQELAIVNDKSPVAYWGTDPEKYTGWKSHSNRLIPVYTFGTKGGKPGVDLNSWFGEASPYRSEAKVQALYGYLPERTVNPDAVWMDQTNIYDLQKAAADSGKKYIFLVVFDGMDWQTTQAAAIWNQKKVSYNEGRGEGTHFQSYNANGTTQFGFMVTSAHNEGTDVDVNLQAVKNS
;
A
#
# COMPACT_ATOMS: atom_id res chain seq x y z
N MET A 1 -43.20 38.60 -4.76
CA MET A 1 -44.05 39.16 -5.83
C MET A 1 -43.21 39.14 -7.10
N PHE A 2 -43.55 38.29 -8.09
CA PHE A 2 -43.29 38.34 -9.55
C PHE A 2 -41.87 38.72 -10.08
N ARG A 3 -41.24 38.16 -11.12
CA ARG A 3 -41.44 37.12 -12.16
C ARG A 3 -40.05 36.97 -12.84
N LEU A 4 -39.55 35.76 -13.10
CA LEU A 4 -39.48 35.05 -14.39
C LEU A 4 -38.75 35.77 -15.57
N SER A 5 -37.60 35.18 -15.94
CA SER A 5 -36.96 34.90 -17.24
C SER A 5 -37.21 35.75 -18.49
N LEU A 6 -36.14 35.98 -19.28
CA LEU A 6 -36.19 35.73 -20.73
C LEU A 6 -34.81 35.49 -21.36
N VAL A 7 -34.77 34.43 -22.16
CA VAL A 7 -33.77 34.01 -23.14
C VAL A 7 -33.89 34.89 -24.40
N ALA A 8 -32.77 35.22 -25.05
CA ALA A 8 -32.79 35.68 -26.45
C ALA A 8 -31.68 34.96 -27.24
N LEU A 9 -32.16 33.98 -28.02
CA LEU A 9 -31.49 33.27 -29.09
C LEU A 9 -31.31 34.23 -30.28
N VAL A 10 -30.11 34.33 -30.86
CA VAL A 10 -29.92 34.94 -32.19
C VAL A 10 -29.40 33.86 -33.13
N PHE A 11 -30.26 33.46 -34.07
CA PHE A 11 -29.91 32.71 -35.27
C PHE A 11 -29.83 33.72 -36.42
N ALA A 12 -28.68 33.81 -37.11
CA ALA A 12 -28.58 34.49 -38.39
C ALA A 12 -27.56 33.78 -39.31
N CYS A 13 -28.13 32.99 -40.22
CA CYS A 13 -27.72 32.69 -41.60
C CYS A 13 -26.23 32.62 -42.00
N CYS A 14 -25.85 31.40 -42.38
CA CYS A 14 -25.31 31.02 -43.69
C CYS A 14 -24.32 31.97 -44.38
N LEU A 15 -23.04 31.59 -44.30
CA LEU A 15 -22.13 31.65 -45.45
C LEU A 15 -21.60 30.24 -45.69
N LEU A 16 -22.04 29.62 -46.78
CA LEU A 16 -21.43 28.42 -47.34
C LEU A 16 -19.98 28.75 -47.72
N ARG A 17 -19.03 28.07 -47.09
CA ARG A 17 -17.75 27.74 -47.74
C ARG A 17 -17.66 26.22 -47.84
N LEU A 18 -17.82 25.76 -49.07
CA LEU A 18 -17.39 24.43 -49.51
C LEU A 18 -15.85 24.45 -49.47
N ALA A 19 -15.27 23.88 -48.42
CA ALA A 19 -13.85 23.58 -48.34
C ALA A 19 -13.70 22.09 -48.01
N ALA A 20 -12.73 21.48 -48.67
CA ALA A 20 -12.52 20.05 -48.81
C ALA A 20 -12.72 19.21 -47.53
N LEU A 21 -13.26 18.01 -47.72
CA LEU A 21 -13.10 16.85 -46.83
C LEU A 21 -11.60 16.54 -46.68
N GLY A 22 -10.91 17.30 -45.86
CA GLY A 22 -9.73 16.83 -45.15
C GLY A 22 -10.25 15.98 -44.02
N SER A 23 -9.87 14.70 -43.98
CA SER A 23 -10.02 13.87 -42.81
C SER A 23 -9.43 14.62 -41.62
N ASP A 24 -10.29 15.11 -40.72
CA ASP A 24 -9.85 15.54 -39.41
C ASP A 24 -9.04 14.37 -38.82
N PRO A 25 -7.78 14.59 -38.40
CA PRO A 25 -7.08 13.56 -37.69
C PRO A 25 -7.93 13.24 -36.46
N VAL A 26 -8.46 12.02 -36.41
CA VAL A 26 -8.93 11.40 -35.19
C VAL A 26 -7.84 11.71 -34.16
N PRO A 27 -8.15 12.39 -33.04
CA PRO A 27 -7.15 12.63 -32.02
C PRO A 27 -6.63 11.25 -31.64
N ASP A 28 -5.38 11.02 -32.00
CA ASP A 28 -4.69 9.77 -31.76
C ASP A 28 -4.85 9.49 -30.28
N SER A 29 -5.54 8.39 -29.96
CA SER A 29 -5.74 7.96 -28.57
C SER A 29 -4.43 7.59 -27.88
N ASP A 30 -3.31 7.70 -28.60
CA ASP A 30 -1.95 7.76 -28.12
C ASP A 30 -1.60 9.13 -27.49
N SER A 31 -2.47 9.62 -26.59
CA SER A 31 -1.92 10.29 -25.41
C SER A 31 -1.17 9.21 -24.65
N ALA A 32 0.07 8.96 -25.08
CA ALA A 32 1.01 8.05 -24.49
C ALA A 32 0.85 8.18 -22.98
N LYS A 33 0.45 7.09 -22.31
CA LYS A 33 0.61 6.98 -20.87
C LYS A 33 2.00 7.53 -20.60
N ALA A 34 2.08 8.71 -19.97
CA ALA A 34 3.36 9.28 -19.61
C ALA A 34 4.15 8.13 -19.01
N ALA A 35 5.30 7.81 -19.62
CA ALA A 35 6.08 6.64 -19.28
C ALA A 35 6.11 6.54 -17.76
N ASP A 36 5.62 5.41 -17.19
CA ASP A 36 5.56 5.21 -15.75
C ASP A 36 6.98 5.10 -15.24
N PHE A 37 7.61 6.26 -15.06
CA PHE A 37 9.02 6.42 -14.82
C PHE A 37 9.43 5.76 -13.49
N PRO A 38 8.63 5.88 -12.39
CA PRO A 38 8.86 5.08 -11.19
C PRO A 38 8.89 3.57 -11.47
N ARG A 39 7.91 3.05 -12.23
CA ARG A 39 7.88 1.64 -12.60
C ARG A 39 9.11 1.23 -13.42
N GLN A 40 9.50 2.03 -14.42
CA GLN A 40 10.67 1.75 -15.25
C GLN A 40 11.96 1.72 -14.42
N ILE A 41 12.14 2.67 -13.49
CA ILE A 41 13.30 2.66 -12.59
C ILE A 41 13.30 1.38 -11.73
N GLN A 42 12.14 0.99 -11.18
CA GLN A 42 12.04 -0.23 -10.37
C GLN A 42 12.32 -1.50 -11.18
N GLU A 43 11.75 -1.61 -12.38
CA GLU A 43 11.99 -2.74 -13.29
C GLU A 43 13.48 -2.84 -13.67
N LEU A 44 14.10 -1.73 -14.04
CA LEU A 44 15.54 -1.69 -14.35
C LEU A 44 16.39 -2.00 -13.11
N ALA A 45 15.99 -1.54 -11.93
CA ALA A 45 16.70 -1.83 -10.69
C ALA A 45 16.68 -3.32 -10.34
N ILE A 46 15.54 -3.98 -10.56
CA ILE A 46 15.41 -5.44 -10.37
C ILE A 46 16.27 -6.19 -11.39
N VAL A 47 16.15 -5.86 -12.69
CA VAL A 47 16.89 -6.57 -13.75
C VAL A 47 18.39 -6.42 -13.61
N ASN A 48 18.87 -5.22 -13.26
CA ASN A 48 20.29 -4.92 -13.18
C ASN A 48 20.90 -5.16 -11.79
N ASP A 49 20.07 -5.52 -10.79
CA ASP A 49 20.42 -5.53 -9.35
C ASP A 49 21.14 -4.24 -8.90
N LYS A 50 20.77 -3.09 -9.50
CA LYS A 50 21.36 -1.78 -9.17
C LYS A 50 20.40 -0.65 -9.48
N SER A 51 20.30 0.31 -8.57
CA SER A 51 19.39 1.44 -8.67
C SER A 51 20.10 2.77 -8.44
N PRO A 52 19.82 3.82 -9.24
CA PRO A 52 20.43 5.13 -9.06
C PRO A 52 19.80 5.94 -7.91
N VAL A 53 18.69 5.49 -7.32
CA VAL A 53 17.91 6.29 -6.36
C VAL A 53 17.77 5.67 -4.96
N ALA A 54 17.82 4.35 -4.84
CA ALA A 54 17.64 3.65 -3.56
C ALA A 54 18.06 2.18 -3.66
N TYR A 55 18.53 1.60 -2.56
CA TYR A 55 18.87 0.18 -2.45
C TYR A 55 18.47 -0.37 -1.08
N TRP A 56 18.24 -1.68 -1.00
CA TRP A 56 17.85 -2.39 0.21
C TRP A 56 19.03 -3.19 0.76
N GLY A 57 19.73 -2.64 1.75
CA GLY A 57 20.91 -3.29 2.32
C GLY A 57 21.96 -2.30 2.79
N THR A 58 23.17 -2.81 3.00
CA THR A 58 24.36 -2.00 3.33
C THR A 58 25.27 -1.75 2.14
N ASP A 59 25.07 -2.47 1.03
CA ASP A 59 25.88 -2.40 -0.18
C ASP A 59 25.19 -1.56 -1.26
N PRO A 60 25.64 -0.33 -1.55
CA PRO A 60 25.02 0.54 -2.55
C PRO A 60 25.13 0.03 -3.99
N GLU A 61 26.00 -0.95 -4.24
CA GLU A 61 26.18 -1.56 -5.55
C GLU A 61 25.17 -2.68 -5.83
N LYS A 62 24.35 -3.05 -4.84
CA LYS A 62 23.31 -4.07 -4.95
C LYS A 62 21.95 -3.49 -4.62
N TYR A 63 21.01 -3.60 -5.54
CA TYR A 63 19.64 -3.14 -5.32
C TYR A 63 18.96 -3.91 -4.18
N THR A 64 19.20 -5.22 -4.07
CA THR A 64 18.59 -6.07 -3.02
C THR A 64 19.63 -6.93 -2.28
N GLY A 65 20.24 -6.36 -1.25
CA GLY A 65 21.15 -7.05 -0.33
C GLY A 65 20.43 -7.85 0.77
N TRP A 66 19.24 -7.43 1.21
CA TRP A 66 18.42 -8.16 2.17
C TRP A 66 17.37 -8.98 1.43
N LYS A 67 17.51 -10.31 1.46
CA LYS A 67 16.68 -11.26 0.67
C LYS A 67 15.80 -12.16 1.52
N SER A 68 15.92 -12.07 2.85
CA SER A 68 15.15 -12.88 3.79
C SER A 68 14.58 -12.00 4.88
N HIS A 69 13.29 -12.16 5.15
CA HIS A 69 12.62 -11.52 6.27
C HIS A 69 12.10 -12.59 7.23
N SER A 70 12.16 -12.32 8.53
CA SER A 70 11.37 -13.07 9.49
C SER A 70 9.89 -12.69 9.31
N ASN A 71 9.00 -13.67 9.21
CA ASN A 71 7.56 -13.41 9.10
C ASN A 71 6.99 -13.04 10.48
N ARG A 72 7.19 -11.78 10.89
CA ARG A 72 6.66 -11.19 12.11
C ARG A 72 5.46 -10.31 11.80
N LEU A 73 4.64 -10.02 12.81
CA LEU A 73 3.61 -8.99 12.68
C LEU A 73 4.26 -7.62 12.55
N ILE A 74 4.06 -6.99 11.39
CA ILE A 74 4.58 -5.66 11.09
C ILE A 74 3.47 -4.64 11.35
N PRO A 75 3.69 -3.65 12.23
CA PRO A 75 2.77 -2.54 12.46
C PRO A 75 2.45 -1.75 11.20
N VAL A 76 1.18 -1.45 10.99
CA VAL A 76 0.71 -0.60 9.90
C VAL A 76 -0.04 0.59 10.49
N TYR A 77 0.47 1.80 10.23
CA TYR A 77 -0.16 3.06 10.59
C TYR A 77 -0.66 3.73 9.33
N THR A 78 -1.95 4.04 9.28
CA THR A 78 -2.54 4.78 8.17
C THR A 78 -3.07 6.12 8.65
N PHE A 79 -3.01 7.11 7.77
CA PHE A 79 -3.37 8.50 8.05
C PHE A 79 -4.25 9.00 6.91
N GLY A 80 -5.43 9.56 7.22
CA GLY A 80 -6.38 10.03 6.18
C GLY A 80 -7.26 8.93 5.58
N THR A 81 -7.31 7.74 6.21
CA THR A 81 -7.98 6.53 5.70
C THR A 81 -9.31 6.24 6.40
N LYS A 82 -9.42 6.51 7.70
CA LYS A 82 -10.61 6.20 8.49
C LYS A 82 -11.85 6.89 7.92
N GLY A 83 -12.93 6.12 7.72
CA GLY A 83 -14.17 6.62 7.14
C GLY A 83 -14.07 6.92 5.64
N GLY A 84 -13.01 6.46 4.98
CA GLY A 84 -12.83 6.55 3.54
C GLY A 84 -13.83 5.69 2.76
N LYS A 85 -13.74 5.75 1.43
CA LYS A 85 -14.48 4.85 0.53
C LYS A 85 -14.08 3.37 0.78
N PRO A 86 -14.89 2.39 0.32
CA PRO A 86 -14.53 0.98 0.42
C PRO A 86 -13.09 0.71 -0.07
N GLY A 87 -12.32 -0.06 0.72
CA GLY A 87 -10.91 -0.36 0.45
C GLY A 87 -9.91 0.70 0.94
N VAL A 88 -10.32 1.96 1.14
CA VAL A 88 -9.46 3.01 1.69
C VAL A 88 -9.38 2.93 3.21
N ASP A 89 -10.50 2.64 3.87
CA ASP A 89 -10.53 2.40 5.30
C ASP A 89 -9.80 1.07 5.60
N LEU A 90 -8.81 1.11 6.50
CA LEU A 90 -7.94 -0.03 6.83
C LEU A 90 -8.74 -1.25 7.29
N ASN A 91 -9.91 -1.06 7.92
CA ASN A 91 -10.77 -2.15 8.38
C ASN A 91 -11.37 -2.95 7.22
N SER A 92 -11.21 -2.50 5.97
CA SER A 92 -11.56 -3.28 4.77
C SER A 92 -10.68 -4.51 4.59
N TRP A 93 -9.53 -4.60 5.27
CA TRP A 93 -8.51 -5.63 5.07
C TRP A 93 -8.07 -6.33 6.38
N PHE A 94 -8.49 -5.80 7.53
CA PHE A 94 -8.02 -6.18 8.86
C PHE A 94 -9.16 -6.80 9.69
N GLY A 95 -8.83 -7.57 10.73
CA GLY A 95 -9.84 -8.20 11.59
C GLY A 95 -10.67 -9.25 10.85
N GLU A 96 -11.99 -9.14 10.92
CA GLU A 96 -12.92 -10.04 10.22
C GLU A 96 -12.77 -10.02 8.69
N ALA A 97 -12.24 -8.91 8.14
CA ALA A 97 -12.03 -8.78 6.71
C ALA A 97 -10.74 -9.48 6.22
N SER A 98 -9.91 -9.97 7.13
CA SER A 98 -8.62 -10.61 6.83
C SER A 98 -8.75 -11.69 5.75
N PRO A 99 -7.87 -11.69 4.72
CA PRO A 99 -7.89 -12.74 3.70
C PRO A 99 -7.57 -14.13 4.28
N TYR A 100 -6.81 -14.19 5.38
CA TYR A 100 -6.43 -15.44 6.03
C TYR A 100 -7.59 -16.17 6.72
N ARG A 101 -8.78 -15.56 6.82
CA ARG A 101 -9.99 -16.25 7.31
C ARG A 101 -10.68 -17.12 6.25
N SER A 102 -10.21 -17.12 5.00
CA SER A 102 -10.87 -17.80 3.88
C SER A 102 -9.89 -18.54 2.98
N GLU A 103 -10.11 -19.85 2.81
CA GLU A 103 -9.37 -20.68 1.85
C GLU A 103 -9.38 -20.07 0.45
N ALA A 104 -10.54 -19.61 -0.05
CA ALA A 104 -10.66 -19.02 -1.37
C ALA A 104 -9.83 -17.74 -1.52
N LYS A 105 -9.79 -16.87 -0.49
CA LYS A 105 -9.00 -15.64 -0.52
C LYS A 105 -7.50 -15.94 -0.44
N VAL A 106 -7.08 -16.90 0.40
CA VAL A 106 -5.68 -17.35 0.47
C VAL A 106 -5.24 -17.96 -0.86
N GLN A 107 -6.04 -18.84 -1.46
CA GLN A 107 -5.79 -19.41 -2.78
C GLN A 107 -5.64 -18.31 -3.85
N ALA A 108 -6.47 -17.26 -3.79
CA ALA A 108 -6.37 -16.13 -4.72
C ALA A 108 -5.09 -15.30 -4.55
N LEU A 109 -4.58 -15.17 -3.31
CA LEU A 109 -3.33 -14.46 -3.03
C LEU A 109 -2.10 -15.22 -3.53
N TYR A 110 -2.03 -16.53 -3.24
CA TYR A 110 -0.83 -17.33 -3.46
C TYR A 110 -0.86 -18.16 -4.75
N GLY A 111 -2.03 -18.30 -5.39
CA GLY A 111 -2.25 -19.20 -6.54
C GLY A 111 -2.39 -20.67 -6.16
N TYR A 112 -2.15 -21.01 -4.89
CA TYR A 112 -2.36 -22.30 -4.23
C TYR A 112 -2.80 -22.03 -2.78
N LEU A 113 -3.28 -23.06 -2.07
CA LEU A 113 -3.64 -22.97 -0.67
C LEU A 113 -2.46 -23.51 0.14
N PRO A 114 -1.60 -22.65 0.72
CA PRO A 114 -0.52 -23.13 1.55
C PRO A 114 -1.10 -23.80 2.79
N GLU A 115 -0.50 -24.89 3.23
CA GLU A 115 -0.98 -25.62 4.39
C GLU A 115 -0.99 -24.72 5.63
N ARG A 116 -1.91 -25.00 6.57
CA ARG A 116 -1.98 -24.36 7.89
C ARG A 116 -2.00 -22.81 7.86
N THR A 117 -2.45 -22.23 6.76
CA THR A 117 -2.46 -20.77 6.56
C THR A 117 -3.82 -20.15 6.87
N VAL A 118 -4.91 -20.88 6.66
CA VAL A 118 -6.25 -20.39 6.98
C VAL A 118 -6.45 -20.43 8.48
N ASN A 119 -6.76 -19.27 9.05
CA ASN A 119 -7.04 -19.10 10.46
C ASN A 119 -8.33 -18.29 10.61
N PRO A 120 -9.42 -18.90 11.12
CA PRO A 120 -10.71 -18.22 11.26
C PRO A 120 -10.64 -17.05 12.24
N ASP A 121 -9.62 -16.97 13.10
CA ASP A 121 -9.38 -15.91 14.07
C ASP A 121 -8.33 -14.88 13.61
N ALA A 122 -7.84 -14.99 12.37
CA ALA A 122 -6.82 -14.07 11.85
C ALA A 122 -7.27 -12.62 11.95
N VAL A 123 -6.52 -11.80 12.69
CA VAL A 123 -6.80 -10.37 12.83
C VAL A 123 -5.89 -9.51 11.96
N TRP A 124 -4.86 -10.07 11.35
CA TRP A 124 -3.88 -9.38 10.49
C TRP A 124 -4.28 -9.36 9.01
N MET A 125 -3.65 -8.48 8.24
CA MET A 125 -3.76 -8.45 6.77
C MET A 125 -2.55 -9.11 6.08
N ASP A 126 -2.65 -9.36 4.79
CA ASP A 126 -1.50 -9.72 3.94
C ASP A 126 -0.79 -8.42 3.49
N GLN A 127 0.54 -8.45 3.30
CA GLN A 127 1.29 -7.29 2.83
C GLN A 127 0.78 -6.71 1.51
N THR A 128 0.21 -7.55 0.63
CA THR A 128 -0.37 -7.11 -0.65
C THR A 128 -1.59 -6.20 -0.45
N ASN A 129 -2.27 -6.27 0.70
CA ASN A 129 -3.39 -5.37 0.99
C ASN A 129 -2.95 -3.91 1.19
N ILE A 130 -1.67 -3.64 1.41
CA ILE A 130 -1.13 -2.28 1.37
C ILE A 130 -1.23 -1.71 -0.05
N TYR A 131 -0.97 -2.52 -1.07
CA TYR A 131 -1.19 -2.11 -2.46
C TYR A 131 -2.68 -1.89 -2.75
N ASP A 132 -3.56 -2.78 -2.28
CA ASP A 132 -5.01 -2.60 -2.46
C ASP A 132 -5.52 -1.30 -1.84
N LEU A 133 -5.03 -0.95 -0.65
CA LEU A 133 -5.35 0.31 0.02
C LEU A 133 -4.87 1.52 -0.79
N GLN A 134 -3.64 1.49 -1.32
CA GLN A 134 -3.10 2.57 -2.16
C GLN A 134 -3.89 2.71 -3.45
N LYS A 135 -4.24 1.60 -4.09
CA LYS A 135 -5.06 1.59 -5.29
C LYS A 135 -6.45 2.17 -5.03
N ALA A 136 -7.13 1.72 -3.98
CA ALA A 136 -8.42 2.27 -3.58
C ALA A 136 -8.34 3.78 -3.25
N ALA A 137 -7.24 4.23 -2.64
CA ALA A 137 -6.99 5.64 -2.39
C ALA A 137 -6.86 6.42 -3.71
N ALA A 138 -6.08 5.93 -4.67
CA ALA A 138 -5.93 6.55 -5.98
C ALA A 138 -7.28 6.62 -6.73
N ASP A 139 -8.00 5.50 -6.79
CA ASP A 139 -9.32 5.40 -7.42
C ASP A 139 -10.36 6.30 -6.72
N SER A 140 -10.20 6.56 -5.42
CA SER A 140 -11.04 7.50 -4.68
C SER A 140 -10.78 8.98 -5.01
N GLY A 141 -9.71 9.27 -5.77
CA GLY A 141 -9.30 10.62 -6.19
C GLY A 141 -8.17 11.21 -5.35
N LYS A 142 -7.48 10.43 -4.50
CA LYS A 142 -6.30 10.92 -3.77
C LYS A 142 -5.17 11.16 -4.76
N LYS A 143 -4.63 12.37 -4.75
CA LYS A 143 -3.52 12.78 -5.64
C LYS A 143 -2.14 12.44 -5.07
N TYR A 144 -2.02 12.40 -3.75
CA TYR A 144 -0.77 12.15 -3.05
C TYR A 144 -0.95 10.98 -2.10
N ILE A 145 -0.17 9.93 -2.34
CA ILE A 145 -0.16 8.70 -1.55
C ILE A 145 1.30 8.48 -1.17
N PHE A 146 1.57 8.49 0.13
CA PHE A 146 2.92 8.33 0.66
C PHE A 146 3.00 6.99 1.36
N LEU A 147 3.93 6.15 0.93
CA LEU A 147 4.33 4.95 1.65
C LEU A 147 5.67 5.22 2.32
N VAL A 148 5.71 5.10 3.64
CA VAL A 148 6.94 5.16 4.43
C VAL A 148 7.19 3.75 4.96
N VAL A 149 8.31 3.15 4.59
CA VAL A 149 8.68 1.79 4.99
C VAL A 149 9.82 1.88 5.99
N PHE A 150 9.61 1.32 7.18
CA PHE A 150 10.67 1.08 8.15
C PHE A 150 11.14 -0.36 7.99
N ASP A 151 12.14 -0.55 7.14
CA ASP A 151 12.67 -1.88 6.88
C ASP A 151 13.42 -2.44 8.10
N GLY A 152 13.12 -3.69 8.43
CA GLY A 152 13.57 -4.35 9.66
C GLY A 152 12.82 -3.96 10.94
N MET A 153 11.78 -3.13 10.87
CA MET A 153 10.99 -2.70 12.04
C MET A 153 9.69 -3.50 12.17
N ASP A 154 9.54 -4.14 13.32
CA ASP A 154 8.36 -4.86 13.81
C ASP A 154 7.77 -4.16 15.05
N TRP A 155 6.78 -4.78 15.70
CA TRP A 155 6.14 -4.19 16.87
C TRP A 155 7.11 -4.00 18.05
N GLN A 156 8.01 -4.97 18.29
CA GLN A 156 8.96 -4.96 19.39
C GLN A 156 10.02 -3.86 19.19
N THR A 157 10.56 -3.72 17.98
CA THR A 157 11.50 -2.64 17.65
C THR A 157 10.82 -1.27 17.64
N THR A 158 9.55 -1.19 17.26
CA THR A 158 8.71 0.01 17.45
C THR A 158 8.60 0.39 18.93
N GLN A 159 8.35 -0.58 19.80
CA GLN A 159 8.33 -0.38 21.25
C GLN A 159 9.69 0.02 21.82
N ALA A 160 10.77 -0.61 21.36
CA ALA A 160 12.12 -0.24 21.77
C ALA A 160 12.46 1.21 21.40
N ALA A 161 12.08 1.67 20.20
CA ALA A 161 12.24 3.05 19.78
C ALA A 161 11.43 4.02 20.67
N ALA A 162 10.19 3.67 21.01
CA ALA A 162 9.37 4.47 21.90
C ALA A 162 9.95 4.55 23.32
N ILE A 163 10.41 3.43 23.88
CA ILE A 163 11.10 3.37 25.18
C ILE A 163 12.34 4.24 25.16
N TRP A 164 13.15 4.17 24.09
CA TRP A 164 14.33 4.99 23.93
C TRP A 164 13.99 6.48 23.92
N ASN A 165 12.94 6.89 23.22
CA ASN A 165 12.53 8.28 23.12
C ASN A 165 11.98 8.83 24.44
N GLN A 166 11.20 8.02 25.16
CA GLN A 166 10.49 8.45 26.37
C GLN A 166 11.22 8.12 27.68
N LYS A 167 12.27 7.29 27.62
CA LYS A 167 13.01 6.77 28.77
C LYS A 167 12.13 6.00 29.77
N LYS A 168 11.04 5.38 29.29
CA LYS A 168 10.11 4.56 30.09
C LYS A 168 9.38 3.55 29.22
N VAL A 169 8.87 2.48 29.83
CA VAL A 169 7.92 1.57 29.18
C VAL A 169 6.51 2.17 29.30
N SER A 170 5.98 2.70 28.20
CA SER A 170 4.69 3.42 28.17
C SER A 170 3.51 2.58 27.71
N TYR A 171 3.76 1.48 27.00
CA TYR A 171 2.73 0.56 26.52
C TYR A 171 3.31 -0.84 26.35
N ASN A 172 2.44 -1.85 26.43
CA ASN A 172 2.80 -3.26 26.25
C ASN A 172 2.02 -3.95 25.11
N GLU A 173 1.09 -3.24 24.48
CA GLU A 173 0.29 -3.74 23.36
C GLU A 173 -0.28 -2.58 22.51
N GLY A 174 -0.90 -2.91 21.39
CA GLY A 174 -1.63 -1.96 20.54
C GLY A 174 -0.74 -1.01 19.74
N ARG A 175 -1.31 0.14 19.35
CA ARG A 175 -0.66 1.14 18.47
C ARG A 175 0.60 1.75 19.06
N GLY A 176 0.71 1.77 20.39
CA GLY A 176 1.80 2.39 21.12
C GLY A 176 1.84 3.92 21.10
N GLU A 177 2.83 4.47 21.81
CA GLU A 177 3.09 5.90 21.97
C GLU A 177 4.58 6.12 22.24
N GLY A 178 5.20 7.11 21.58
CA GLY A 178 6.61 7.49 21.83
C GLY A 178 7.42 7.83 20.59
N THR A 179 6.89 7.55 19.41
CA THR A 179 7.38 8.08 18.13
C THR A 179 6.34 9.03 17.53
N HIS A 180 6.75 9.88 16.58
CA HIS A 180 5.86 10.86 15.97
C HIS A 180 4.70 10.19 15.20
N PHE A 181 4.98 9.14 14.43
CA PHE A 181 3.94 8.43 13.66
C PHE A 181 2.94 7.69 14.57
N GLN A 182 3.34 7.29 15.77
CA GLN A 182 2.42 6.69 16.74
C GLN A 182 1.43 7.70 17.32
N SER A 183 1.82 8.96 17.52
CA SER A 183 0.98 10.00 18.12
C SER A 183 0.29 10.91 17.11
N TYR A 184 0.73 10.94 15.85
CA TYR A 184 0.10 11.72 14.81
C TYR A 184 -1.35 11.26 14.59
N ASN A 185 -2.30 12.19 14.66
CA ASN A 185 -3.75 11.89 14.67
C ASN A 185 -4.41 12.11 13.29
N ALA A 186 -3.78 12.87 12.39
CA ALA A 186 -4.36 13.22 11.08
C ALA A 186 -5.86 13.65 11.19
N ASN A 187 -6.18 14.55 12.12
CA ASN A 187 -7.56 15.01 12.39
C ASN A 187 -8.56 13.88 12.71
N GLY A 188 -8.16 12.86 13.47
CA GLY A 188 -9.06 11.77 13.86
C GLY A 188 -9.14 10.64 12.82
N THR A 189 -8.37 10.72 11.74
CA THR A 189 -8.48 9.79 10.60
C THR A 189 -7.42 8.69 10.59
N THR A 190 -6.66 8.54 11.67
CA THR A 190 -5.68 7.44 11.76
C THR A 190 -6.32 6.10 12.01
N GLN A 191 -5.70 5.05 11.48
CA GLN A 191 -5.96 3.67 11.87
C GLN A 191 -4.65 2.93 12.12
N PHE A 192 -4.74 1.89 12.93
CA PHE A 192 -3.64 1.01 13.28
C PHE A 192 -4.07 -0.43 13.03
N GLY A 193 -3.17 -1.20 12.43
CA GLY A 193 -3.31 -2.63 12.25
C GLY A 193 -1.93 -3.26 12.12
N PHE A 194 -1.89 -4.47 11.61
CA PHE A 194 -0.64 -5.18 11.37
C PHE A 194 -0.81 -6.18 10.23
N MET A 195 0.30 -6.44 9.55
CA MET A 195 0.37 -7.34 8.41
C MET A 195 1.40 -8.43 8.64
N VAL A 196 1.28 -9.51 7.88
CA VAL A 196 2.34 -10.50 7.65
C VAL A 196 2.87 -10.35 6.24
N THR A 197 4.12 -10.74 6.01
CA THR A 197 4.75 -10.66 4.68
C THR A 197 4.56 -11.92 3.86
N SER A 198 4.12 -13.01 4.48
CA SER A 198 3.86 -14.27 3.80
C SER A 198 2.88 -15.13 4.59
N ALA A 199 2.36 -16.17 3.95
CA ALA A 199 1.62 -17.24 4.58
C ALA A 199 2.43 -17.89 5.72
N HIS A 200 1.75 -18.62 6.60
CA HIS A 200 2.42 -19.34 7.66
C HIS A 200 3.40 -20.35 7.04
N ASN A 201 4.66 -20.32 7.49
CA ASN A 201 5.63 -21.35 7.14
C ASN A 201 5.40 -22.58 8.05
N GLU A 202 5.75 -23.77 7.58
CA GLU A 202 5.44 -25.06 8.21
C GLU A 202 6.04 -25.29 9.59
N GLY A 203 6.80 -24.33 10.08
CA GLY A 203 7.48 -24.35 11.36
C GLY A 203 8.74 -23.51 11.27
N THR A 204 9.26 -23.19 12.46
CA THR A 204 10.59 -22.62 12.62
C THR A 204 11.46 -23.72 13.18
N ASP A 205 12.37 -24.28 12.39
CA ASP A 205 13.38 -25.19 12.92
C ASP A 205 14.52 -24.34 13.48
N VAL A 206 14.68 -24.41 14.81
CA VAL A 206 15.65 -23.61 15.57
C VAL A 206 16.81 -24.52 15.94
N ASP A 207 17.94 -24.33 15.27
CA ASP A 207 19.19 -24.93 15.70
C ASP A 207 19.95 -23.92 16.56
N VAL A 208 19.83 -24.08 17.88
CA VAL A 208 20.49 -23.22 18.87
C VAL A 208 22.01 -23.32 18.83
N ASN A 209 22.57 -24.44 18.37
CA ASN A 209 24.01 -24.63 18.28
C ASN A 209 24.59 -23.91 17.06
N LEU A 210 23.84 -23.91 15.96
CA LEU A 210 24.22 -23.21 14.73
C LEU A 210 23.78 -21.74 14.72
N GLN A 211 22.99 -21.30 15.71
CA GLN A 211 22.30 -20.02 15.71
C GLN A 211 21.51 -19.80 14.41
N ALA A 212 20.94 -20.88 13.88
CA ALA A 212 20.27 -20.89 12.60
C ALA A 212 18.76 -21.08 12.81
N VAL A 213 18.00 -20.32 12.02
CA VAL A 213 16.56 -20.42 11.95
C VAL A 213 16.19 -20.81 10.53
N LYS A 214 15.62 -22.00 10.35
CA LYS A 214 15.08 -22.43 9.07
C LYS A 214 13.58 -22.22 9.04
N ASN A 215 13.15 -21.47 8.03
CA ASN A 215 11.76 -21.31 7.66
C ASN A 215 11.50 -22.31 6.53
N SER A 216 10.83 -23.42 6.83
CA SER A 216 10.34 -24.40 5.83
C SER A 216 8.92 -24.06 5.41
#